data_AF-A0A9P0GJD7-F1
#
_entry.id   AF-A0A9P0GJD7-F1
#
_cell.length_a   1.000
_cell.length_b   1.000
_cell.length_c   1.000
_cell.angle_alpha   90.00
_cell.angle_beta   90.00
_cell.angle_gamma   90.00
#
_symmetry.space_group_name_H-M   'P 1'
#
loop_
_entity.id
_entity.type
_entity.pdbx_description
1 polymer ?
#
loop_
_entity_poly.entity_id
_entity_poly.type
_entity_poly.pdbx_seq_one_letter_code
_entity_poly.pdbx_strand_id
1 'polypeptide(L)'
;MRKNIIVIFGIVVDKRTDLLNKVLHNLNNLLEIQIGRCDINNIYLMEKKGTDVNPIVLEFVLFLGKQALFKNFKKMKGTGVAIANETSYEDRINNKVLTRHFKQAKDQQLSARIRGFSLDVENKLYSVEELKELEEKVLVKVRK
;
A
#
# COMPACT_ATOMS: atom_id res chain seq x y z
N MET A 1 -11.26 -2.74 1.89
CA MET A 1 -10.12 -3.07 1.00
C MET A 1 -10.53 -3.88 -0.23
N ARG A 2 -10.32 -3.36 -1.45
CA ARG A 2 -10.48 -4.14 -2.69
C ARG A 2 -9.29 -5.09 -2.83
N LYS A 3 -9.52 -6.37 -2.54
CA LYS A 3 -8.44 -7.35 -2.33
C LYS A 3 -7.55 -7.53 -3.55
N ASN A 4 -8.07 -7.36 -4.77
CA ASN A 4 -7.34 -7.68 -6.00
C ASN A 4 -6.74 -6.45 -6.71
N ILE A 5 -6.86 -5.25 -6.15
CA ILE A 5 -6.40 -4.03 -6.82
C ILE A 5 -5.11 -3.50 -6.20
N ILE A 6 -4.20 -3.07 -7.07
CA ILE A 6 -3.00 -2.33 -6.73
C ILE A 6 -2.93 -1.00 -7.48
N VAL A 7 -2.16 -0.09 -6.92
CA VAL A 7 -1.78 1.17 -7.56
C VAL A 7 -0.27 1.17 -7.74
N ILE A 8 0.18 1.43 -8.96
CA ILE A 8 1.58 1.45 -9.36
C ILE A 8 1.97 2.91 -9.62
N PHE A 9 3.13 3.32 -9.13
CA PHE A 9 3.69 4.66 -9.28
C PHE A 9 5.05 4.56 -9.96
N GLY A 10 5.41 5.58 -10.76
CA GLY A 10 6.75 5.72 -11.33
C GLY A 10 6.98 5.01 -12.67
N ILE A 11 5.98 4.33 -13.25
CA ILE A 11 6.07 3.78 -14.61
C ILE A 11 5.60 4.83 -15.61
N VAL A 12 6.49 5.23 -16.53
CA VAL A 12 6.17 6.17 -17.60
C VAL A 12 5.57 5.40 -18.79
N VAL A 13 4.32 5.73 -19.12
CA VAL A 13 3.58 5.12 -20.22
C VAL A 13 3.25 6.19 -21.26
N ASP A 14 3.49 5.90 -22.53
CA ASP A 14 3.04 6.78 -23.61
C ASP A 14 1.57 6.45 -23.91
N LYS A 15 0.76 7.48 -24.17
CA LYS A 15 -0.67 7.35 -24.52
C LYS A 15 -0.91 6.49 -25.76
N ARG A 16 0.09 6.34 -26.63
CA ARG A 16 0.01 5.52 -27.86
C ARG A 16 0.38 4.05 -27.65
N THR A 17 0.91 3.68 -26.49
CA THR A 17 1.41 2.31 -26.22
C THR A 17 0.36 1.44 -25.55
N ASP A 18 0.43 0.12 -25.80
CA ASP A 18 -0.35 -0.88 -25.06
C ASP A 18 0.06 -0.85 -23.58
N LEU A 19 -0.77 -0.17 -22.79
CA LEU A 19 -0.59 0.04 -21.35
C LEU A 19 -0.39 -1.29 -20.62
N LEU A 20 -1.18 -2.32 -20.95
CA LEU A 20 -1.15 -3.60 -20.27
C LEU A 20 0.19 -4.30 -20.51
N ASN A 21 0.56 -4.47 -21.78
CA ASN A 21 1.77 -5.19 -22.14
C ASN A 21 3.02 -4.47 -21.62
N LYS A 22 3.04 -3.13 -21.66
CA LYS A 22 4.16 -2.35 -21.10
C LYS A 22 4.27 -2.50 -19.59
N VAL A 23 3.15 -2.45 -18.86
CA VAL A 23 3.15 -2.60 -17.40
C VAL A 23 3.55 -4.02 -17.00
N LEU A 24 2.99 -5.04 -17.65
CA LEU A 24 3.35 -6.44 -17.38
C LEU A 24 4.83 -6.71 -17.65
N HIS A 25 5.37 -6.20 -18.76
CA HIS A 25 6.80 -6.32 -19.06
C HIS A 25 7.66 -5.70 -17.96
N ASN A 26 7.34 -4.46 -17.53
CA ASN A 26 8.07 -3.81 -16.45
C ASN A 26 7.97 -4.57 -15.12
N LEU A 27 6.77 -5.01 -14.73
CA LEU A 27 6.58 -5.73 -13.49
C LEU A 27 7.31 -7.08 -13.47
N ASN A 28 7.18 -7.86 -14.55
CA ASN A 28 7.83 -9.16 -14.67
C ASN A 28 9.36 -9.03 -14.63
N ASN A 29 9.92 -8.01 -15.29
CA ASN A 29 11.36 -7.75 -15.24
C ASN A 29 11.84 -7.27 -13.86
N LEU A 30 11.14 -6.31 -13.24
CA LEU A 30 11.55 -5.73 -11.95
C LEU A 30 11.41 -6.71 -10.78
N LEU A 31 10.47 -7.64 -10.86
CA LEU A 31 10.14 -8.56 -9.77
C LEU A 31 10.61 -9.99 -10.03
N GLU A 32 11.03 -10.30 -11.27
CA GLU A 32 11.36 -11.64 -11.75
C GLU A 32 10.19 -12.62 -11.51
N ILE A 33 9.00 -12.23 -11.94
CA ILE A 33 7.77 -13.00 -11.84
C ILE A 33 7.15 -13.19 -13.23
N GLN A 34 6.19 -14.10 -13.33
CA GLN A 34 5.43 -14.34 -14.56
C GLN A 34 3.95 -14.02 -14.29
N ILE A 35 3.57 -12.78 -14.58
CA ILE A 35 2.18 -12.34 -14.64
C ILE A 35 1.82 -12.14 -16.12
N GLY A 36 0.80 -12.86 -16.57
CA GLY A 36 0.29 -12.79 -17.93
C GLY A 36 -0.95 -11.90 -18.05
N ARG A 37 -1.40 -11.68 -19.29
CA ARG A 37 -2.63 -10.94 -19.59
C ARG A 37 -3.88 -11.57 -18.97
N CYS A 38 -3.92 -12.91 -18.88
CA CYS A 38 -5.03 -13.65 -18.28
C CYS A 38 -5.17 -13.45 -16.77
N ASP A 39 -4.13 -12.94 -16.10
CA ASP A 39 -4.17 -12.66 -14.66
C ASP A 39 -4.79 -11.30 -14.33
N ILE A 40 -5.03 -10.46 -15.36
CA ILE A 40 -5.46 -9.07 -15.21
C ILE A 40 -6.91 -8.92 -15.65
N ASN A 41 -7.76 -8.43 -14.75
CA ASN A 41 -9.15 -8.10 -15.02
C ASN A 41 -9.28 -6.73 -15.68
N ASN A 42 -8.55 -5.73 -15.16
CA ASN A 42 -8.64 -4.36 -15.64
C ASN A 42 -7.33 -3.58 -15.40
N ILE A 43 -7.08 -2.57 -16.23
CA ILE A 43 -5.95 -1.65 -16.10
C ILE A 43 -6.32 -0.26 -16.63
N TYR A 44 -5.97 0.79 -15.88
CA TYR A 44 -6.19 2.16 -16.33
C TYR A 44 -5.25 3.15 -15.64
N LEU A 45 -5.09 4.34 -16.24
CA LEU A 45 -4.36 5.45 -15.63
C LEU A 45 -5.28 6.21 -14.69
N MET A 46 -4.84 6.45 -13.46
CA MET A 46 -5.49 7.36 -12.54
C MET A 46 -5.09 8.78 -12.92
N GLU A 47 -6.03 9.53 -13.48
CA GLU A 47 -5.79 10.93 -13.83
C GLU A 47 -5.49 11.74 -12.57
N LYS A 48 -4.30 12.35 -12.54
CA LYS A 48 -3.91 13.25 -11.46
C LYS A 48 -3.48 14.59 -12.06
N LYS A 49 -4.19 15.65 -11.69
CA LYS A 49 -3.84 17.01 -12.12
C LYS A 49 -2.46 17.40 -11.60
N GLY A 50 -1.62 17.94 -12.48
CA GLY A 50 -0.31 18.50 -12.13
C GLY A 50 0.82 17.49 -11.94
N THR A 51 0.70 16.27 -12.46
CA THR A 51 1.79 15.29 -12.47
C THR A 51 2.06 14.74 -13.87
N ASP A 52 3.32 14.72 -14.29
CA ASP A 52 3.72 14.17 -15.60
C ASP A 52 3.59 12.63 -15.67
N VAL A 53 3.61 11.96 -14.52
CA VAL A 53 3.48 10.51 -14.40
C VAL A 53 2.23 10.17 -13.61
N ASN A 54 1.20 9.69 -14.31
CA ASN A 54 -0.04 9.25 -13.69
C ASN A 54 0.14 7.87 -13.04
N PRO A 55 -0.37 7.65 -11.82
CA PRO A 55 -0.43 6.32 -11.23
C PRO A 55 -1.25 5.36 -12.10
N ILE A 56 -0.89 4.09 -12.10
CA ILE A 56 -1.57 3.04 -12.86
C ILE A 56 -2.34 2.18 -11.88
N VAL A 57 -3.64 1.99 -12.12
CA VAL A 57 -4.45 1.03 -11.36
C VAL A 57 -4.46 -0.28 -12.13
N LEU A 58 -4.17 -1.37 -11.42
CA LEU A 58 -4.18 -2.73 -11.96
C LEU A 58 -5.05 -3.62 -11.07
N GLU A 59 -6.04 -4.26 -11.68
CA GLU A 59 -6.92 -5.21 -11.01
C GLU A 59 -6.60 -6.63 -11.48
N PHE A 60 -6.28 -7.50 -10.53
CA PHE A 60 -6.07 -8.92 -10.78
C PHE A 60 -7.38 -9.69 -10.83
N VAL A 61 -7.45 -10.72 -11.67
CA VAL A 61 -8.55 -11.70 -11.64
C VAL A 61 -8.58 -12.42 -10.29
N LEU A 62 -7.41 -12.88 -9.83
CA LEU A 62 -7.27 -13.62 -8.58
C LEU A 62 -6.34 -12.90 -7.59
N PHE A 63 -6.70 -12.99 -6.30
CA PHE A 63 -5.88 -12.45 -5.21
C PHE A 63 -4.47 -13.07 -5.17
N LEU A 64 -4.33 -14.33 -5.62
CA LEU A 64 -3.05 -15.03 -5.66
C LEU A 64 -2.03 -14.35 -6.57
N GLY A 65 -2.45 -13.82 -7.73
CA GLY A 65 -1.56 -13.07 -8.63
C GLY A 65 -0.99 -11.81 -7.95
N LYS A 66 -1.87 -11.09 -7.24
CA LYS A 66 -1.46 -9.96 -6.41
C LYS A 66 -0.49 -10.38 -5.29
N GLN A 67 -0.74 -11.49 -4.61
CA GLN A 67 0.15 -11.98 -3.56
C GLN A 67 1.55 -12.32 -4.10
N ALA A 68 1.64 -12.96 -5.27
CA ALA A 68 2.92 -13.29 -5.91
C ALA A 68 3.76 -12.03 -6.18
N LEU A 69 3.10 -10.95 -6.61
CA LEU A 69 3.71 -9.64 -6.78
C LEU A 69 4.25 -9.08 -5.46
N PHE A 70 3.44 -9.06 -4.39
CA PHE A 70 3.88 -8.50 -3.10
C PHE A 70 4.97 -9.31 -2.41
N LYS A 71 5.04 -10.63 -2.63
CA LYS A 71 6.14 -11.47 -2.12
C LYS A 71 7.52 -10.99 -2.62
N ASN A 72 7.57 -10.46 -3.83
CA ASN A 72 8.81 -10.01 -4.47
C ASN A 72 9.02 -8.48 -4.40
N PHE A 73 8.11 -7.73 -3.75
CA PHE A 73 8.10 -6.27 -3.75
C PHE A 73 9.43 -5.62 -3.30
N LYS A 74 10.20 -6.29 -2.43
CA LYS A 74 11.51 -5.80 -1.98
C LYS A 74 12.50 -5.55 -3.13
N LYS A 75 12.36 -6.27 -4.26
CA LYS A 75 13.20 -6.09 -5.46
C LYS A 75 12.99 -4.74 -6.16
N MET A 76 11.87 -4.07 -5.91
CA MET A 76 11.60 -2.73 -6.47
C MET A 76 12.27 -1.59 -5.69
N LYS A 77 12.95 -1.89 -4.57
CA LYS A 77 13.59 -0.84 -3.77
C LYS A 77 14.72 -0.19 -4.57
N GLY A 78 14.62 1.13 -4.77
CA GLY A 78 15.63 1.93 -5.48
C GLY A 78 15.38 2.09 -6.98
N THR A 79 14.34 1.49 -7.55
CA THR A 79 14.04 1.55 -8.99
C THR A 79 13.21 2.78 -9.39
N GLY A 80 12.74 3.57 -8.42
CA GLY A 80 11.79 4.65 -8.64
C GLY A 80 10.34 4.19 -8.86
N VAL A 81 10.10 2.87 -8.96
CA VAL A 81 8.77 2.27 -9.07
C VAL A 81 8.28 1.84 -7.69
N ALA A 82 7.05 2.22 -7.36
CA ALA A 82 6.40 1.81 -6.11
C ALA A 82 5.04 1.19 -6.38
N ILE A 83 4.64 0.24 -5.54
CA ILE A 83 3.34 -0.42 -5.61
C ILE A 83 2.68 -0.32 -4.23
N ALA A 84 1.42 0.05 -4.23
CA ALA A 84 0.59 0.09 -3.04
C ALA A 84 -0.69 -0.73 -3.24
N ASN A 85 -1.24 -1.22 -2.14
CA ASN A 85 -2.62 -1.71 -2.14
C ASN A 85 -3.58 -0.54 -2.39
N GLU A 86 -4.64 -0.78 -3.16
CA GLU A 86 -5.77 0.15 -3.14
C GLU A 86 -6.49 0.04 -1.80
N THR A 87 -6.50 1.15 -1.06
CA THR A 87 -7.18 1.27 0.23
C THR A 87 -8.28 2.31 0.12
N SER A 88 -9.39 2.12 0.85
CA SER A 88 -10.35 3.21 1.03
C SER A 88 -9.70 4.38 1.75
N TYR A 89 -10.35 5.54 1.71
CA TYR A 89 -9.91 6.72 2.46
C TYR A 89 -9.86 6.44 3.97
N GLU A 90 -10.88 5.75 4.49
CA GLU A 90 -10.96 5.35 5.90
C GLU A 90 -9.86 4.36 6.28
N ASP A 91 -9.64 3.30 5.47
CA ASP A 91 -8.54 2.33 5.66
C ASP A 91 -7.19 3.07 5.69
N ARG A 92 -7.02 4.12 4.88
CA ARG A 92 -5.81 4.93 4.84
C ARG A 92 -5.63 5.77 6.11
N ILE A 93 -6.68 6.39 6.64
CA ILE A 93 -6.64 7.12 7.91
C ILE A 93 -6.28 6.16 9.04
N ASN A 94 -6.96 5.02 9.11
CA ASN A 94 -6.76 4.02 10.14
C ASN A 94 -5.32 3.48 10.12
N ASN A 95 -4.79 3.17 8.93
CA ASN A 95 -3.38 2.76 8.78
C ASN A 95 -2.38 3.86 9.21
N LYS A 96 -2.68 5.14 9.01
CA LYS A 96 -1.82 6.23 9.49
C LYS A 96 -1.74 6.25 11.01
N VAL A 97 -2.88 6.10 11.70
CA VAL A 97 -2.93 6.02 13.17
C VAL A 97 -2.11 4.83 13.66
N LEU A 98 -2.37 3.63 13.13
CA LEU A 98 -1.63 2.41 13.50
C LEU A 98 -0.13 2.56 13.25
N THR A 99 0.27 3.09 12.10
CA THR A 99 1.69 3.29 11.74
C THR A 99 2.37 4.29 12.67
N ARG A 100 1.68 5.36 13.07
CA ARG A 100 2.22 6.37 14.00
C ARG A 100 2.52 5.74 15.36
N HIS A 101 1.55 5.04 15.95
CA HIS A 101 1.75 4.39 17.24
C HIS A 101 2.75 3.23 17.18
N PHE A 102 2.76 2.47 16.08
CA PHE A 102 3.78 1.44 15.84
C PHE A 102 5.19 2.04 15.89
N LYS A 103 5.42 3.17 15.22
CA LYS A 103 6.72 3.87 15.25
C LYS A 103 7.06 4.32 16.67
N GLN A 104 6.13 4.96 17.38
CA GLN A 104 6.34 5.38 18.77
C GLN A 104 6.72 4.20 19.68
N ALA A 105 6.05 3.05 19.55
CA ALA A 105 6.37 1.85 20.32
C ALA A 105 7.76 1.30 19.96
N LYS A 106 8.15 1.33 18.67
CA LYS A 106 9.49 0.92 18.22
C LYS A 106 10.58 1.88 18.71
N ASP A 107 10.32 3.18 18.74
CA ASP A 107 11.24 4.19 19.26
C ASP A 107 11.48 4.00 20.77
N GLN A 108 10.47 3.49 21.48
CA GLN A 108 10.55 3.07 22.89
C GLN A 108 11.11 1.65 23.08
N GLN A 109 11.61 1.01 22.01
CA GLN A 109 12.14 -0.35 22.02
C GLN A 109 11.13 -1.44 22.44
N LEU A 110 9.83 -1.15 22.35
CA LEU A 110 8.77 -2.11 22.68
C LEU A 110 8.55 -3.12 21.55
N SER A 111 8.14 -4.34 21.93
CA SER A 111 7.69 -5.33 20.97
C SER A 111 6.34 -4.91 20.40
N ALA A 112 6.33 -4.39 19.17
CA ALA A 112 5.12 -4.00 18.46
C ALA A 112 4.99 -4.68 17.10
N ARG A 113 3.75 -4.98 16.69
CA ARG A 113 3.37 -5.43 15.34
C ARG A 113 1.96 -4.97 14.97
N ILE A 114 1.73 -4.65 13.70
CA ILE A 114 0.39 -4.35 13.18
C ILE A 114 -0.25 -5.66 12.68
N ARG A 115 -1.48 -5.96 13.12
CA ARG A 115 -2.24 -7.15 12.72
C ARG A 115 -3.64 -6.74 12.27
N GLY A 116 -3.86 -6.67 10.96
CA GLY A 116 -5.13 -6.21 10.41
C GLY A 116 -5.40 -4.76 10.78
N PHE A 117 -6.52 -4.51 11.46
CA PHE A 117 -6.93 -3.18 11.93
C PHE A 117 -6.55 -2.91 13.40
N SER A 118 -5.53 -3.59 13.91
CA SER A 118 -5.11 -3.44 15.31
C SER A 118 -3.60 -3.40 15.45
N LEU A 119 -3.13 -2.79 16.53
CA LEU A 119 -1.73 -2.73 16.94
C LEU A 119 -1.53 -3.62 18.16
N ASP A 120 -0.64 -4.59 18.06
CA ASP A 120 -0.25 -5.47 19.16
C ASP A 120 1.08 -4.93 19.72
N VAL A 121 1.07 -4.45 20.97
CA VAL A 121 2.23 -3.93 21.70
C VAL A 121 2.37 -4.74 22.99
N GLU A 122 3.50 -5.42 23.16
CA GLU A 122 3.78 -6.27 24.33
C GLU A 122 2.68 -7.29 24.63
N ASN A 123 2.12 -7.90 23.59
CA ASN A 123 1.00 -8.86 23.63
C ASN A 123 -0.35 -8.24 24.03
N LYS A 124 -0.46 -6.91 24.05
CA LYS A 124 -1.72 -6.19 24.22
C LYS A 124 -2.18 -5.62 22.88
N LEU A 125 -3.40 -5.98 22.51
CA LEU A 125 -4.02 -5.54 21.26
C LEU A 125 -4.77 -4.22 21.48
N TYR A 126 -4.53 -3.26 20.60
CA TYR A 126 -5.18 -1.95 20.57
C TYR A 126 -5.92 -1.77 19.24
N SER A 127 -7.20 -1.42 19.31
CA SER A 127 -7.99 -1.00 18.14
C SER A 127 -7.60 0.40 17.67
N VAL A 128 -8.05 0.79 16.48
CA VAL A 128 -7.80 2.14 15.97
C VAL A 128 -8.52 3.18 16.82
N GLU A 129 -9.72 2.86 17.30
CA GLU A 129 -10.55 3.71 18.15
C GLU A 129 -9.86 3.97 19.49
N GLU A 130 -9.35 2.92 20.14
CA GLU A 130 -8.61 3.04 21.41
C GLU A 130 -7.35 3.91 21.25
N LEU A 131 -6.64 3.76 20.13
CA LEU A 131 -5.46 4.58 19.84
C LEU A 131 -5.81 6.06 19.62
N LYS A 132 -6.90 6.35 18.89
CA LYS A 132 -7.39 7.73 18.69
C LYS A 132 -7.77 8.38 20.03
N GLU A 133 -8.46 7.66 20.91
CA GLU A 133 -8.79 8.17 22.26
C GLU A 133 -7.55 8.49 23.10
N LEU A 134 -6.49 7.68 22.98
CA LEU A 134 -5.23 7.93 23.69
C LEU A 134 -4.58 9.23 23.23
N GLU A 135 -4.63 9.54 21.93
CA GLU A 135 -4.12 10.80 21.38
C GLU A 135 -4.89 12.02 21.91
N GLU A 136 -6.21 11.94 21.97
CA GLU A 136 -7.06 13.00 22.52
C GLU A 136 -6.76 13.25 24.01
N LYS A 137 -6.59 12.18 24.79
CA LYS A 137 -6.25 12.27 26.22
C LYS A 137 -4.86 12.90 26.45
N VAL A 138 -3.89 12.66 25.58
CA VAL A 138 -2.56 13.31 25.65
C VAL A 138 -2.66 14.80 25.30
N LEU A 139 -3.42 15.16 24.25
CA LEU A 139 -3.60 16.56 23.84
C LEU A 139 -4.31 17.42 24.90
N VAL A 140 -5.28 16.84 25.63
CA VAL A 140 -5.98 17.54 26.72
C VAL A 140 -5.07 17.79 27.92
N LYS A 141 -4.09 16.92 28.19
CA LYS A 141 -3.14 17.11 29.32
C LYS A 141 -2.08 18.18 29.07
N VAL A 142 -1.74 18.47 27.81
CA VAL A 142 -0.73 19.50 27.47
C VAL A 142 -1.33 20.92 27.46
N ARG A 143 -2.67 21.04 27.47
CA ARG A 143 -3.40 22.34 27.43
C ARG A 143 -3.94 22.80 28.78
N LYS A 144 -3.65 22.10 29.88
CA LYS A 144 -3.99 22.51 31.24
C LYS A 144 -2.72 22.90 31.97
#